data_AF-A0A7D4CKP8-F1
#
_entry.id   AF-A0A7D4CKP8-F1
#
_cell.length_a   1.000
_cell.length_b   1.000
_cell.length_c   1.000
_cell.angle_alpha   90.00
_cell.angle_beta   90.00
_cell.angle_gamma   90.00
#
_symmetry.space_group_name_H-M   'P 1'
#
loop_
_entity.id
_entity.type
_entity.pdbx_description
1 polymer ?
#
loop_
_entity_poly.entity_id
_entity_poly.type
_entity_poly.pdbx_seq_one_letter_code
_entity_poly.pdbx_strand_id
1 'polypeptide(L)'
;MLKKLQIFLLSLVALVAAVPALAASGWTAYEPESFAAAQAAGKTIVVDVHADWCPTCRAQQPTLEKMRADKRFAGVVFVKVNFDKDKDFLRAHRIPRQSTIVVFKGRNETARSIAETRPDKLSAAVLAGL
;
A
#
# COMPACT_ATOMS: atom_id res chain seq x y z
N MET A 1 -6.42 9.90 -62.87
CA MET A 1 -7.38 10.74 -62.14
C MET A 1 -8.12 9.87 -61.11
N LEU A 2 -8.31 10.39 -59.89
CA LEU A 2 -9.25 9.95 -58.84
C LEU A 2 -8.96 8.65 -58.05
N LYS A 3 -8.19 8.78 -56.94
CA LYS A 3 -8.63 8.69 -55.51
C LYS A 3 -8.48 7.26 -54.93
N LYS A 4 -7.33 6.91 -54.32
CA LYS A 4 -7.10 7.02 -52.86
C LYS A 4 -8.38 6.95 -52.02
N LEU A 5 -8.68 5.78 -51.46
CA LEU A 5 -9.35 5.68 -50.17
C LEU A 5 -8.89 4.42 -49.45
N GLN A 6 -7.67 4.48 -48.93
CA GLN A 6 -7.26 3.69 -47.78
C GLN A 6 -8.23 4.06 -46.65
N ILE A 7 -9.16 3.16 -46.35
CA ILE A 7 -10.07 3.34 -45.23
C ILE A 7 -9.24 3.14 -43.95
N PHE A 8 -8.76 4.26 -43.45
CA PHE A 8 -8.43 4.49 -42.05
C PHE A 8 -9.64 4.08 -41.20
N LEU A 9 -9.60 2.89 -40.62
CA LEU A 9 -10.32 2.61 -39.38
C LEU A 9 -9.31 2.77 -38.25
N LEU A 10 -9.15 4.02 -37.84
CA LEU A 10 -8.69 4.39 -36.50
C LEU A 10 -9.65 3.76 -35.49
N SER A 11 -9.39 2.51 -35.08
CA SER A 11 -9.91 2.00 -33.82
C SER A 11 -9.10 2.67 -32.70
N LEU A 12 -9.53 3.88 -32.37
CA LEU A 12 -9.21 4.57 -31.13
C LEU A 12 -9.77 3.72 -29.98
N VAL A 13 -9.03 2.70 -29.55
CA VAL A 13 -9.25 2.10 -28.23
C VAL A 13 -8.67 3.08 -27.23
N ALA A 14 -9.45 4.11 -26.91
CA ALA A 14 -9.24 4.87 -25.69
C ALA A 14 -9.55 3.89 -24.54
N LEU A 15 -8.51 3.19 -24.07
CA LEU A 15 -8.59 2.44 -22.83
C LEU A 15 -8.80 3.46 -21.72
N VAL A 16 -10.06 3.70 -21.38
CA VAL A 16 -10.45 4.44 -20.20
C VAL A 16 -9.84 3.69 -19.03
N ALA A 17 -8.76 4.23 -18.47
CA ALA A 17 -8.23 3.80 -17.20
C ALA A 17 -9.34 3.99 -16.17
N ALA A 18 -9.99 2.90 -15.78
CA ALA A 18 -10.86 2.91 -14.62
C ALA A 18 -9.96 3.12 -13.40
N VAL A 19 -9.82 4.36 -12.98
CA VAL A 19 -9.20 4.73 -11.71
C VAL A 19 -10.31 4.73 -10.68
N PRO A 20 -10.50 3.69 -9.86
CA PRO A 20 -11.17 3.90 -8.60
C PRO A 20 -10.17 4.61 -7.70
N ALA A 21 -10.09 5.94 -7.82
CA ALA A 21 -9.53 6.79 -6.78
C ALA A 21 -10.54 6.91 -5.62
N LEU A 22 -11.02 5.77 -5.13
CA LEU A 22 -11.67 5.72 -3.84
C LEU A 22 -10.55 5.79 -2.82
N ALA A 23 -10.47 6.93 -2.14
CA ALA A 23 -9.72 7.05 -0.91
C ALA A 23 -10.23 5.97 0.04
N ALA A 24 -9.55 4.81 0.05
CA ALA A 24 -9.88 3.72 0.94
C ALA A 24 -9.61 4.23 2.35
N SER A 25 -10.68 4.66 3.03
CA SER A 25 -10.64 5.17 4.39
C SER A 25 -10.40 4.05 5.42
N GLY A 26 -9.88 2.90 5.00
CA GLY A 26 -9.77 1.67 5.77
C GLY A 26 -8.58 0.83 5.30
N TRP A 27 -8.32 -0.26 6.02
CA TRP A 27 -7.35 -1.26 5.59
C TRP A 27 -7.81 -1.99 4.35
N THR A 28 -6.92 -2.14 3.37
CA THR A 28 -7.11 -3.01 2.23
C THR A 28 -6.18 -4.22 2.34
N ALA A 29 -6.63 -5.39 1.88
CA ALA A 29 -5.71 -6.50 1.66
C ALA A 29 -4.71 -6.12 0.56
N TYR A 30 -3.52 -6.70 0.61
CA TYR A 30 -2.51 -6.52 -0.41
C TYR A 30 -2.95 -7.19 -1.72
N GLU A 31 -2.99 -6.38 -2.78
CA GLU A 31 -3.15 -6.85 -4.16
C GLU A 31 -2.06 -6.19 -5.01
N PRO A 32 -1.23 -6.96 -5.75
CA PRO A 32 -0.05 -6.45 -6.44
C PRO A 32 -0.35 -5.27 -7.37
N GLU A 33 -1.44 -5.35 -8.14
CA GLU A 33 -1.82 -4.34 -9.13
C GLU A 33 -2.20 -3.02 -8.45
N SER A 34 -3.05 -3.08 -7.41
CA SER A 34 -3.49 -1.89 -6.66
C SER A 34 -2.33 -1.24 -5.90
N PHE A 35 -1.43 -2.05 -5.35
CA PHE A 35 -0.24 -1.56 -4.66
C PHE A 35 0.70 -0.85 -5.64
N ALA A 36 1.00 -1.48 -6.79
CA ALA A 36 1.83 -0.88 -7.83
C ALA A 36 1.22 0.42 -8.38
N ALA A 37 -0.10 0.48 -8.55
CA ALA A 37 -0.81 1.69 -8.96
C ALA A 37 -0.69 2.82 -7.92
N ALA A 38 -0.87 2.52 -6.63
CA ALA A 38 -0.67 3.49 -5.55
C ALA A 38 0.78 4.01 -5.52
N GLN A 39 1.76 3.13 -5.72
CA GLN A 39 3.17 3.52 -5.82
C GLN A 39 3.44 4.41 -7.03
N ALA A 40 2.88 4.08 -8.20
CA ALA A 40 3.03 4.87 -9.43
C ALA A 40 2.39 6.26 -9.30
N ALA A 41 1.28 6.35 -8.56
CA ALA A 41 0.62 7.62 -8.23
C ALA A 41 1.32 8.43 -7.13
N GLY A 42 2.49 7.99 -6.65
CA GLY A 42 3.27 8.69 -5.62
C GLY A 42 2.60 8.75 -4.25
N LYS A 43 1.66 7.83 -3.96
CA LYS A 43 0.95 7.81 -2.68
C LYS A 43 1.88 7.42 -1.53
N THR A 44 1.54 7.90 -0.33
CA THR A 44 2.09 7.37 0.92
C THR A 44 1.33 6.11 1.30
N ILE A 45 2.03 5.02 1.56
CA ILE A 45 1.44 3.70 1.85
C ILE A 45 2.02 3.18 3.16
N VAL A 46 1.16 2.86 4.12
CA VAL A 46 1.53 2.17 5.36
C VAL A 46 1.13 0.70 5.20
N VAL A 47 2.12 -0.18 5.29
CA VAL A 47 1.96 -1.63 5.18
C VAL A 47 2.07 -2.28 6.55
N ASP A 48 1.06 -3.04 6.95
CA ASP A 48 1.07 -3.92 8.12
C ASP A 48 1.25 -5.38 7.67
N VAL A 49 2.43 -5.95 7.90
CA VAL A 49 2.67 -7.37 7.66
C VAL A 49 2.22 -8.18 8.88
N HIS A 50 1.08 -8.86 8.74
CA HIS A 50 0.41 -9.56 9.85
C HIS A 50 0.23 -11.05 9.59
N ALA A 51 -0.08 -11.79 10.66
CA ALA A 51 -0.65 -13.13 10.59
C ALA A 51 -1.74 -13.27 11.66
N ASP A 52 -2.72 -14.14 11.45
CA ASP A 52 -3.88 -14.23 12.34
C ASP A 52 -3.50 -14.74 13.75
N TRP A 53 -2.53 -15.66 13.79
CA TRP A 53 -1.99 -16.22 15.02
C TRP A 53 -1.03 -15.27 15.76
N CYS A 54 -0.64 -14.13 15.17
CA CYS A 54 0.42 -13.26 15.66
C CYS A 54 -0.01 -12.37 16.86
N PRO A 55 0.45 -12.64 18.10
CA PRO A 55 0.11 -11.82 19.26
C PRO A 55 0.71 -10.41 19.20
N THR A 56 1.93 -10.27 18.68
CA THR A 56 2.59 -8.96 18.51
C THR A 56 1.80 -8.07 17.56
N CYS A 57 1.26 -8.64 16.47
CA CYS A 57 0.44 -7.93 15.51
C CYS A 57 -0.85 -7.43 16.18
N ARG A 58 -1.51 -8.28 16.98
CA ARG A 58 -2.68 -7.87 17.78
C ARG A 58 -2.36 -6.72 18.74
N ALA A 59 -1.17 -6.71 19.35
CA ALA A 59 -0.73 -5.60 20.21
C ALA A 59 -0.48 -4.29 19.43
N GLN A 60 -0.08 -4.36 18.15
CA GLN A 60 0.14 -3.19 17.30
C GLN A 60 -1.16 -2.58 16.75
N GLN A 61 -2.20 -3.40 16.51
CA GLN A 61 -3.44 -2.95 15.84
C GLN A 61 -4.07 -1.70 16.49
N PRO A 62 -4.25 -1.58 17.82
CA PRO A 62 -4.88 -0.39 18.39
C PRO A 62 -4.14 0.90 18.08
N THR A 63 -2.81 0.86 18.00
CA THR A 63 -1.99 2.01 17.63
C THR A 63 -2.14 2.33 16.15
N LEU A 64 -2.10 1.31 15.28
CA LEU A 64 -2.27 1.50 13.84
C LEU A 64 -3.67 2.04 13.49
N GLU A 65 -4.73 1.56 14.15
CA GLU A 65 -6.10 2.08 13.98
C GLU A 65 -6.23 3.55 14.40
N LYS A 66 -5.60 3.92 15.52
CA LYS A 66 -5.55 5.33 15.94
C LYS A 66 -4.86 6.22 14.91
N MET A 67 -3.76 5.75 14.32
CA MET A 67 -3.06 6.49 13.27
C MET A 67 -3.91 6.62 12.00
N ARG A 68 -4.57 5.54 11.58
CA ARG A 68 -5.48 5.57 10.41
C ARG A 68 -6.62 6.57 10.57
N ALA A 69 -7.14 6.74 11.78
CA ALA A 69 -8.21 7.70 12.09
C ALA A 69 -7.70 9.15 12.28
N ASP A 70 -6.40 9.37 12.35
CA ASP A 70 -5.80 10.69 12.58
C ASP A 70 -5.69 11.48 11.27
N LYS A 71 -6.01 12.78 11.32
CA LYS A 71 -5.97 13.69 10.16
C LYS A 71 -4.58 13.80 9.52
N ARG A 72 -3.50 13.57 10.27
CA ARG A 72 -2.13 13.54 9.76
C ARG A 72 -1.91 12.43 8.72
N PHE A 73 -2.76 11.40 8.74
CA PHE A 73 -2.74 10.28 7.80
C PHE A 73 -3.82 10.42 6.72
N ALA A 74 -4.44 11.59 6.56
CA ALA A 74 -5.39 11.83 5.50
C ALA A 74 -4.74 11.59 4.12
N GLY A 75 -5.34 10.70 3.33
CA GLY A 75 -4.83 10.32 2.00
C GLY A 75 -3.70 9.27 2.00
N VAL A 76 -3.32 8.76 3.18
CA VAL A 76 -2.43 7.59 3.30
C VAL A 76 -3.22 6.33 2.96
N VAL A 77 -2.62 5.44 2.17
CA VAL A 77 -3.17 4.12 1.85
C VAL A 77 -2.70 3.13 2.91
N PHE A 78 -3.63 2.42 3.55
CA PHE A 78 -3.33 1.43 4.58
C PHE A 78 -3.52 0.02 4.02
N VAL A 79 -2.44 -0.75 3.95
CA VAL A 79 -2.42 -2.09 3.31
C VAL A 79 -2.03 -3.14 4.33
N LYS A 80 -2.75 -4.26 4.35
CA LYS A 80 -2.41 -5.46 5.11
C LYS A 80 -1.79 -6.50 4.19
N VAL A 81 -0.59 -6.93 4.52
CA VAL A 81 0.10 -8.03 3.86
C VAL A 81 0.04 -9.24 4.80
N ASN A 82 -0.46 -10.35 4.29
CA ASN A 82 -0.54 -11.59 5.03
C ASN A 82 0.81 -12.33 4.95
N PHE A 83 1.47 -12.48 6.09
CA PHE A 83 2.77 -13.13 6.21
C PHE A 83 2.76 -14.60 5.75
N ASP A 84 1.63 -15.29 5.86
CA ASP A 84 1.52 -16.70 5.47
C ASP A 84 1.21 -16.87 3.99
N LYS A 85 0.59 -15.88 3.33
CA LYS A 85 0.10 -15.99 1.95
C LYS A 85 0.91 -15.19 0.93
N ASP A 86 1.31 -13.96 1.26
CA ASP A 86 1.84 -13.00 0.28
C ASP A 86 3.36 -13.13 0.11
N LYS A 87 3.84 -14.35 -0.11
CA LYS A 87 5.28 -14.69 -0.05
C LYS A 87 6.15 -13.91 -1.03
N ASP A 88 5.61 -13.54 -2.19
CA ASP A 88 6.34 -12.72 -3.18
C ASP A 88 6.64 -11.32 -2.63
N PHE A 89 5.65 -10.67 -2.00
CA PHE A 89 5.85 -9.38 -1.35
C PHE A 89 6.93 -9.48 -0.27
N LEU A 90 6.86 -10.51 0.58
CA LEU A 90 7.82 -10.69 1.67
C LEU A 90 9.25 -10.83 1.16
N ARG A 91 9.45 -11.62 0.10
CA ARG A 91 10.77 -11.79 -0.53
C ARG A 91 11.27 -10.48 -1.15
N ALA A 92 10.44 -9.84 -1.97
CA ALA A 92 10.80 -8.62 -2.68
C ALA A 92 11.19 -7.47 -1.71
N HIS A 93 10.48 -7.37 -0.58
CA HIS A 93 10.69 -6.32 0.43
C HIS A 93 11.55 -6.76 1.62
N ARG A 94 12.19 -7.93 1.53
CA ARG A 94 13.05 -8.52 2.57
C ARG A 94 12.40 -8.48 3.95
N ILE A 95 11.14 -8.89 4.03
CA ILE A 95 10.38 -8.88 5.27
C ILE A 95 10.85 -10.04 6.15
N PRO A 96 11.42 -9.78 7.34
CA PRO A 96 12.03 -10.83 8.15
C PRO A 96 11.02 -11.61 8.99
N ARG A 97 9.87 -11.02 9.29
CA ARG A 97 8.82 -11.59 10.14
C ARG A 97 7.52 -10.82 10.03
N GLN A 98 6.42 -11.44 10.44
CA GLN A 98 5.19 -10.78 10.86
C GLN A 98 5.47 -9.71 11.93
N SER A 99 4.55 -8.77 12.13
CA SER A 99 4.71 -7.54 12.95
C SER A 99 5.74 -6.55 12.39
N THR A 100 5.98 -6.60 11.07
CA THR A 100 6.77 -5.60 10.36
C THR A 100 5.83 -4.56 9.79
N ILE A 101 6.07 -3.29 10.14
CA ILE A 101 5.38 -2.14 9.55
C ILE A 101 6.36 -1.44 8.61
N VAL A 102 5.92 -1.16 7.39
CA VAL A 102 6.73 -0.49 6.37
C VAL A 102 5.97 0.73 5.85
N VAL A 103 6.66 1.85 5.64
CA VAL A 103 6.09 3.04 5.03
C VAL A 103 6.77 3.26 3.68
N PHE A 104 5.96 3.49 2.65
CA PHE A 104 6.41 3.87 1.32
C PHE A 104 5.94 5.27 0.95
N LYS A 105 6.76 5.99 0.21
CA LYS A 105 6.35 7.13 -0.64
C LYS A 105 6.60 6.76 -2.09
N GLY A 106 5.53 6.51 -2.83
CA GLY A 106 5.63 5.88 -4.14
C GLY A 106 6.35 4.54 -4.02
N ARG A 107 7.44 4.36 -4.77
CA ARG A 107 8.26 3.13 -4.72
C ARG A 107 9.34 3.14 -3.63
N ASN A 108 9.59 4.28 -3.00
CA ASN A 108 10.66 4.41 -2.02
C ASN A 108 10.19 3.99 -0.63
N GLU A 109 10.88 3.06 0.00
CA GLU A 109 10.69 2.75 1.41
C GLU A 109 11.30 3.86 2.26
N THR A 110 10.49 4.51 3.10
CA THR A 110 10.90 5.67 3.90
C THR A 110 11.03 5.37 5.38
N ALA A 111 10.32 4.35 5.89
CA ALA A 111 10.46 3.90 7.25
C ALA A 111 10.12 2.42 7.41
N ARG A 112 10.70 1.81 8.44
CA ARG A 112 10.43 0.43 8.85
C ARG A 112 10.46 0.31 10.37
N SER A 113 9.50 -0.43 10.92
CA SER A 113 9.47 -0.83 12.32
C SER A 113 9.22 -2.33 12.40
N ILE A 114 9.98 -3.04 13.25
CA ILE A 114 9.88 -4.49 13.39
C ILE A 114 9.55 -4.80 14.84
N ALA A 115 8.41 -5.45 15.06
CA ALA A 115 7.95 -5.97 16.35
C ALA A 115 7.81 -4.95 17.49
N GLU A 116 7.89 -3.65 17.22
CA GLU A 116 7.64 -2.61 18.22
C GLU A 116 6.16 -2.57 18.59
N THR A 117 5.86 -2.67 19.88
CA THR A 117 4.49 -2.66 20.41
C THR A 117 4.21 -1.45 21.27
N ARG A 118 5.24 -0.67 21.67
CA ARG A 118 5.06 0.56 22.42
C ARG A 118 4.40 1.61 21.51
N PRO A 119 3.23 2.15 21.88
CA PRO A 119 2.48 3.04 20.99
C PRO A 119 3.26 4.28 20.55
N ASP A 120 3.99 4.92 21.47
CA ASP A 120 4.79 6.11 21.20
C ASP A 120 5.90 5.84 20.17
N LYS A 121 6.61 4.72 20.32
CA LYS A 121 7.71 4.35 19.42
C LYS A 121 7.21 3.88 18.06
N LEU A 122 6.14 3.10 18.04
CA LEU A 122 5.53 2.67 16.78
C LEU A 122 5.01 3.86 15.98
N SER A 123 4.27 4.78 16.63
CA SER A 123 3.78 5.97 15.96
C SER A 123 4.91 6.89 15.50
N ALA A 124 5.96 7.08 16.31
CA ALA A 124 7.11 7.87 15.91
C ALA A 124 7.82 7.29 14.67
N ALA A 125 8.01 5.98 14.63
CA ALA A 125 8.63 5.31 13.48
C ALA A 125 7.81 5.47 12.19
N VAL A 126 6.48 5.34 12.27
CA VAL A 126 5.60 5.54 11.11
C VAL A 126 5.58 7.00 10.67
N LEU A 127 5.44 7.94 11.61
CA LEU A 127 5.40 9.38 11.32
C LEU A 127 6.70 9.88 10.68
N ALA A 128 7.86 9.31 11.03
CA ALA A 128 9.14 9.67 10.42
C ALA A 128 9.21 9.30 8.92
N GLY A 129 8.36 8.38 8.45
CA GLY A 129 8.30 7.97 7.05
C GLY A 129 7.23 8.67 6.21
N LEU A 130 6.31 9.43 6.84
CA LEU A 130 5.24 10.16 6.15
C LEU A 130 5.73 11.35 5.33
#